data_AF-A0A1U7PY44-F1
#
_entry.id   AF-A0A1U7PY44-F1
#
_cell.length_a   1.000
_cell.length_b   1.000
_cell.length_c   1.000
_cell.angle_alpha   90.00
_cell.angle_beta   90.00
_cell.angle_gamma   90.00
#
_symmetry.space_group_name_H-M   'P 1'
#
loop_
_entity.id
_entity.type
_entity.pdbx_description
1 polymer ?
#
loop_
_entity_poly.entity_id
_entity_poly.type
_entity_poly.pdbx_seq_one_letter_code
_entity_poly.pdbx_strand_id
1 'polypeptide(L)'
;METGGQKLPKELVYDRGGRGKSEIKGVKISIPSTPRKKDTAYQKQTKRKKFRTRAAIEPIIGHLKTDFRLAKNYFMGETGPQINALLAATAWNMKKMMELLKQKIIFLF
;
A
#
# COMPACT_ATOMS: atom_id res chain seq x y z
N MET A 1 -6.36 -12.82 -19.07
CA MET A 1 -6.23 -13.62 -17.83
C MET A 1 -4.85 -14.20 -17.86
N GLU A 2 -3.95 -13.89 -16.92
CA GLU A 2 -2.67 -14.62 -16.88
C GLU A 2 -2.22 -14.88 -15.45
N THR A 3 -1.91 -16.16 -15.21
CA THR A 3 -1.20 -16.81 -14.10
C THR A 3 -1.91 -17.23 -12.80
N GLY A 4 -3.19 -16.92 -12.54
CA GLY A 4 -3.82 -17.41 -11.29
C GLY A 4 -5.35 -17.37 -11.18
N GLY A 5 -6.09 -17.33 -12.29
CA GLY A 5 -7.56 -17.27 -12.27
C GLY A 5 -8.18 -15.95 -11.77
N GLN A 6 -7.37 -14.97 -11.35
CA GLN A 6 -7.85 -13.68 -10.87
C GLN A 6 -8.11 -12.69 -12.02
N LYS A 7 -9.23 -11.96 -11.93
CA LYS A 7 -9.58 -10.89 -12.88
C LYS A 7 -8.68 -9.68 -12.64
N LEU A 8 -7.99 -9.23 -13.68
CA LEU A 8 -7.14 -8.05 -13.62
C LEU A 8 -7.98 -6.79 -13.33
N PRO A 9 -7.47 -5.85 -12.51
CA PRO A 9 -8.16 -4.59 -12.27
C PRO A 9 -8.19 -3.74 -13.55
N LYS A 10 -9.22 -2.90 -13.69
CA LYS A 10 -9.31 -1.98 -14.85
C LYS A 10 -8.23 -0.88 -14.80
N GLU A 11 -7.81 -0.49 -13.60
CA GLU A 11 -6.87 0.58 -13.36
C GLU A 11 -6.03 0.31 -12.11
N LEU A 12 -4.74 0.62 -12.18
CA LEU A 12 -3.77 0.50 -11.10
C LEU A 12 -3.17 1.89 -10.81
N VAL A 13 -3.19 2.29 -9.55
CA VAL A 13 -2.61 3.56 -9.09
C VAL A 13 -1.15 3.32 -8.72
N TYR A 14 -0.26 4.04 -9.38
CA TYR A 14 1.18 3.92 -9.18
C TYR A 14 1.77 5.18 -8.54
N ASP A 15 2.98 5.08 -8.03
CA ASP A 15 3.64 6.21 -7.40
C ASP A 15 4.16 7.23 -8.44
N ARG A 16 4.37 8.47 -8.03
CA ARG A 16 4.78 9.58 -8.91
C ARG A 16 6.11 9.32 -9.61
N GLY A 17 7.02 8.56 -8.99
CA GLY A 17 8.31 8.17 -9.57
C GLY A 17 8.25 6.99 -10.54
N GLY A 18 7.05 6.47 -10.80
CA GLY A 18 6.85 5.31 -11.65
C GLY A 18 7.25 5.54 -13.11
N ARG A 19 8.08 4.64 -13.65
CA ARG A 19 8.48 4.63 -15.07
C ARG A 19 7.96 3.37 -15.75
N GLY A 20 7.53 3.48 -17.00
CA GLY A 20 7.07 2.34 -17.80
C GLY A 20 5.90 2.67 -18.72
N LYS A 21 5.30 1.62 -19.28
CA LYS A 21 4.13 1.73 -20.16
C LYS A 21 2.91 2.21 -19.35
N SER A 22 2.06 3.03 -19.97
CA SER A 22 0.81 3.52 -19.38
C SER A 22 -0.29 2.46 -19.28
N GLU A 23 -0.09 1.31 -19.94
CA GLU A 23 -1.03 0.20 -19.96
C GLU A 23 -0.27 -1.13 -20.08
N ILE A 24 -0.68 -2.12 -19.28
CA ILE A 24 -0.10 -3.47 -19.28
C ILE A 24 -1.24 -4.47 -19.24
N LYS A 25 -1.34 -5.36 -20.25
CA LYS A 25 -2.35 -6.43 -20.32
C LYS A 25 -3.80 -5.92 -20.12
N GLY A 26 -4.12 -4.74 -20.67
CA GLY A 26 -5.44 -4.10 -20.54
C GLY A 26 -5.69 -3.36 -19.22
N VAL A 27 -4.68 -3.30 -18.33
CA VAL A 27 -4.74 -2.56 -17.06
C VAL A 27 -4.12 -1.18 -17.26
N LYS A 28 -4.91 -0.13 -17.05
CA LYS A 28 -4.42 1.25 -17.11
C LYS A 28 -3.57 1.56 -15.88
N ILE A 29 -2.36 2.07 -16.08
CA ILE A 29 -1.46 2.52 -15.01
C ILE A 29 -1.60 4.03 -14.87
N SER A 30 -2.13 4.46 -13.73
CA SER A 30 -2.37 5.87 -13.41
C SER A 30 -1.30 6.40 -12.46
N ILE A 31 -0.55 7.39 -12.92
CA ILE A 31 0.53 8.05 -12.18
C ILE A 31 0.07 9.47 -11.80
N PRO A 32 0.36 9.95 -10.57
CA PRO A 32 0.04 11.31 -10.17
C PRO A 32 0.76 12.31 -11.07
N SER A 33 -0.01 13.12 -11.80
CA SER A 33 0.50 14.21 -12.63
C SER A 33 -0.02 15.56 -12.14
N THR A 34 0.65 16.63 -12.54
CA THR A 34 0.16 17.99 -12.31
C THR A 34 -1.26 18.13 -12.89
N PRO A 35 -2.23 18.68 -12.13
CA PRO A 35 -3.58 18.94 -12.64
C PRO A 35 -3.53 19.81 -13.90
N ARG A 36 -4.33 19.48 -14.91
CA ARG A 36 -4.37 20.26 -16.15
C ARG A 36 -5.18 21.54 -15.91
N LYS A 37 -4.85 22.63 -16.61
CA LYS A 37 -5.60 23.90 -16.53
C LYS A 37 -7.08 23.73 -16.93
N LYS A 38 -7.37 22.77 -17.82
CA LYS A 38 -8.71 22.42 -18.30
C LYS A 38 -9.50 21.50 -17.35
N ASP A 39 -8.87 20.92 -16.33
CA ASP A 39 -9.58 20.02 -15.42
C ASP A 39 -10.58 20.81 -14.56
N THR A 40 -11.82 20.32 -14.46
CA THR A 40 -12.82 20.90 -13.55
C THR A 40 -12.43 20.66 -12.09
N ALA A 41 -13.00 21.44 -11.16
CA ALA A 41 -12.76 21.25 -9.72
C ALA A 41 -13.08 19.81 -9.27
N TYR A 42 -14.17 19.23 -9.77
CA TYR A 42 -14.56 17.85 -9.52
C TYR A 42 -13.52 16.83 -10.00
N GLN A 43 -13.00 16.99 -11.21
CA GLN A 43 -11.99 16.10 -11.77
C GLN A 43 -10.68 16.17 -10.96
N LYS A 44 -10.28 17.37 -10.52
CA LYS A 44 -9.10 17.56 -9.64
C LYS A 44 -9.28 16.84 -8.31
N GLN A 45 -10.44 16.99 -7.68
CA GLN A 45 -10.73 16.34 -6.40
C GLN A 45 -10.74 14.81 -6.52
N THR A 46 -11.35 14.28 -7.58
CA THR A 46 -11.42 12.84 -7.86
C THR A 46 -10.02 12.25 -8.04
N LYS A 47 -9.16 12.90 -8.85
CA LYS A 47 -7.75 12.50 -9.00
C LYS A 47 -7.01 12.55 -7.66
N ARG A 48 -7.17 13.63 -6.88
CA ARG A 48 -6.51 13.79 -5.57
C ARG A 48 -6.93 12.69 -4.59
N LYS A 49 -8.22 12.38 -4.49
CA LYS A 49 -8.72 11.32 -3.58
C LYS A 49 -8.13 9.96 -3.93
N LYS A 50 -8.04 9.65 -5.23
CA LYS A 50 -7.45 8.41 -5.76
C LYS A 50 -5.96 8.26 -5.38
N PHE A 51 -5.16 9.33 -5.53
CA PHE A 51 -3.73 9.24 -5.19
C PHE A 51 -3.46 9.34 -3.68
N ARG A 52 -4.35 9.98 -2.91
CA ARG A 52 -4.22 10.08 -1.45
C ARG A 52 -4.28 8.73 -0.75
N THR A 53 -5.09 7.79 -1.23
CA THR A 53 -5.16 6.44 -0.64
C THR A 53 -3.84 5.70 -0.82
N ARG A 54 -3.16 5.85 -1.97
CA ARG A 54 -1.83 5.28 -2.21
C ARG A 54 -0.75 5.95 -1.35
N ALA A 55 -0.84 7.26 -1.13
CA ALA A 55 0.08 7.95 -0.23
C ALA A 55 -0.10 7.51 1.24
N ALA A 56 -1.32 7.16 1.65
CA ALA A 56 -1.62 6.74 3.02
C ALA A 56 -0.98 5.40 3.43
N ILE A 57 -0.58 4.54 2.47
CA ILE A 57 0.08 3.27 2.78
C ILE A 57 1.60 3.41 3.00
N GLU A 58 2.22 4.48 2.48
CA GLU A 58 3.68 4.69 2.61
C GLU A 58 4.14 4.85 4.06
N PRO A 59 3.44 5.63 4.93
CA PRO A 59 3.77 5.69 6.34
C PRO A 59 3.70 4.33 7.04
N ILE A 60 2.73 3.49 6.66
CA ILE A 60 2.59 2.14 7.22
C ILE A 60 3.79 1.28 6.82
N ILE A 61 4.20 1.31 5.54
CA ILE A 61 5.38 0.60 5.06
C ILE A 61 6.65 1.12 5.75
N GLY A 62 6.78 2.44 5.94
CA GLY A 62 7.88 3.06 6.68
C GLY A 62 7.96 2.54 8.11
N HIS A 63 6.83 2.52 8.81
CA HIS A 63 6.74 2.00 10.17
C HIS A 63 7.03 0.50 10.24
N LEU A 64 6.56 -0.31 9.28
CA LEU A 64 6.92 -1.72 9.18
C LEU A 64 8.44 -1.91 9.02
N LYS A 65 9.08 -1.07 8.20
CA LYS A 65 10.53 -1.10 7.95
C LYS A 65 11.34 -0.81 9.21
N THR A 66 10.98 0.24 9.95
CA THR A 66 11.75 0.69 11.11
C THR A 66 11.41 -0.11 12.37
N ASP A 67 10.12 -0.27 12.67
CA ASP A 67 9.65 -0.68 14.00
C ASP A 67 9.29 -2.17 14.04
N PHE A 68 8.98 -2.76 12.88
CA PHE A 68 8.70 -4.20 12.72
C PHE A 68 9.78 -4.94 11.93
N ARG A 69 10.97 -4.34 11.81
CA ARG A 69 12.17 -4.95 11.22
C ARG A 69 12.02 -5.44 9.78
N LEU A 70 11.02 -4.95 9.03
CA LEU A 70 10.85 -5.33 7.63
C LEU A 70 12.10 -4.99 6.79
N ALA A 71 12.85 -3.93 7.16
CA ALA A 71 14.09 -3.56 6.48
C ALA A 71 15.32 -4.41 6.88
N LYS A 72 15.22 -5.24 7.92
CA LYS A 72 16.32 -6.05 8.46
C LYS A 72 15.94 -7.52 8.37
N ASN A 73 16.16 -8.13 7.20
CA ASN A 73 15.93 -9.56 7.01
C ASN A 73 17.14 -10.37 7.49
N TYR A 74 16.92 -11.29 8.44
CA TYR A 74 17.93 -12.23 8.94
C TYR A 74 17.76 -13.65 8.38
N PHE A 75 16.70 -13.92 7.62
CA PHE A 75 16.48 -15.21 6.98
C PHE A 75 17.34 -15.35 5.73
N MET A 76 17.99 -16.51 5.58
CA MET A 76 18.79 -16.86 4.42
C MET A 76 17.92 -17.46 3.30
N GLY A 77 18.35 -17.29 2.05
CA GLY A 77 17.69 -17.86 0.87
C GLY A 77 16.63 -16.96 0.24
N GLU A 78 16.15 -17.36 -0.94
CA GLU A 78 15.23 -16.57 -1.77
C GLU A 78 13.84 -16.38 -1.11
N THR A 79 13.42 -17.32 -0.26
CA THR A 79 12.14 -17.25 0.47
C THR A 79 12.20 -16.34 1.71
N GLY A 80 13.40 -16.03 2.20
CA GLY A 80 13.62 -15.25 3.41
C GLY A 80 12.92 -13.88 3.42
N PRO A 81 13.02 -13.06 2.35
CA PRO A 81 12.32 -11.78 2.26
C PRO A 81 10.80 -11.90 2.39
N GLN A 82 10.20 -12.94 1.79
CA GLN A 82 8.76 -13.18 1.87
C GLN A 82 8.35 -13.55 3.30
N ILE A 83 9.11 -14.42 3.97
CA ILE A 83 8.88 -14.81 5.36
C ILE A 83 9.00 -13.58 6.28
N ASN A 84 10.07 -12.79 6.15
CA ASN A 84 10.25 -11.57 6.95
C ASN A 84 9.09 -10.59 6.74
N ALA A 85 8.62 -10.42 5.50
CA ALA A 85 7.50 -9.55 5.20
C ALA A 85 6.19 -9.99 5.87
N LEU A 86 5.90 -11.29 5.83
CA LEU A 86 4.71 -11.85 6.49
C LEU A 86 4.78 -11.73 8.01
N LEU A 87 5.95 -11.98 8.61
CA LEU A 87 6.14 -11.87 10.06
C LEU A 87 6.05 -10.42 10.54
N ALA A 88 6.69 -9.47 9.84
CA ALA A 88 6.60 -8.05 10.17
C ALA A 88 5.16 -7.53 10.10
N ALA A 89 4.41 -7.91 9.06
CA ALA A 89 3.00 -7.56 8.92
C ALA A 89 2.12 -8.19 10.02
N THR A 90 2.38 -9.46 10.38
CA THR A 90 1.68 -10.15 11.46
C THR A 90 1.91 -9.45 12.80
N ALA A 91 3.16 -9.11 13.12
CA ALA A 91 3.51 -8.42 14.35
C ALA A 91 2.83 -7.04 14.46
N TRP A 92 2.76 -6.29 13.36
CA TRP A 92 2.00 -5.03 13.31
C TRP A 92 0.51 -5.21 13.59
N ASN A 93 -0.12 -6.20 12.97
CA ASN A 93 -1.53 -6.51 13.20
C ASN A 93 -1.80 -6.91 14.65
N MET A 94 -0.93 -7.74 15.24
CA MET A 94 -1.01 -8.11 16.64
C MET A 94 -0.85 -6.90 17.56
N LYS A 95 0.10 -5.99 17.29
CA LYS A 95 0.25 -4.75 18.06
C LYS A 95 -1.00 -3.88 18.01
N LYS A 96 -1.60 -3.72 16.83
CA LYS A 96 -2.87 -3.00 16.67
C LYS A 96 -4.00 -3.65 17.48
N MET A 97 -4.09 -4.97 17.47
CA MET A 97 -5.07 -5.71 18.26
C MET A 97 -4.88 -5.48 19.76
N MET A 98 -3.64 -5.56 20.25
CA MET A 98 -3.32 -5.31 21.65
C MET A 98 -3.71 -3.89 22.10
N GLU A 99 -3.45 -2.87 21.29
CA GLU A 99 -3.86 -1.49 21.61
C GLU A 99 -5.38 -1.34 21.68
N LEU A 100 -6.13 -1.99 20.78
CA LEU A 100 -7.59 -2.00 20.81
C LEU A 100 -8.13 -2.70 22.07
N LEU A 101 -7.53 -3.82 22.45
CA LEU A 101 -7.90 -4.54 23.67
C LEU A 101 -7.59 -3.71 24.92
N LYS A 102 -6.42 -3.07 24.99
CA LYS A 102 -6.04 -2.17 26.08
C LYS A 102 -7.04 -1.03 26.24
N GLN A 103 -7.44 -0.38 25.15
CA GLN A 103 -8.46 0.67 25.18
C GLN A 103 -9.79 0.14 25.71
N LYS A 104 -10.27 -1.00 25.20
CA LYS A 104 -11.52 -1.60 25.67
C LYS A 104 -11.49 -1.93 27.16
N ILE A 105 -10.38 -2.49 27.66
CA ILE A 105 -10.21 -2.79 29.08
C ILE A 105 -10.27 -1.51 29.91
N ILE A 106 -9.59 -0.42 29.48
CA ILE A 106 -9.64 0.87 30.17
C ILE A 106 -11.06 1.45 30.20
N PHE A 107 -11.87 1.27 29.15
CA PHE A 107 -13.26 1.74 29.13
C PHE A 107 -14.25 0.82 29.86
N LEU A 108 -13.83 -0.38 30.27
CA LEU A 108 -14.62 -1.35 31.01
C LEU A 108 -14.52 -1.16 32.54
N PHE A 109 -13.54 -0.38 33.00
CA PHE A 109 -13.31 -0.02 34.41
C PHE A 109 -13.36 1.50 34.57
#